data_AF-A0AAD5SID0-F1
#
_entry.id   AF-A0AAD5SID0-F1
#
_cell.length_a   1.000
_cell.length_b   1.000
_cell.length_c   1.000
_cell.angle_alpha   90.00
_cell.angle_beta   90.00
_cell.angle_gamma   90.00
#
_symmetry.space_group_name_H-M   'P 1'
#
loop_
_entity.id
_entity.type
_entity.pdbx_description
1 polymer ?
#
loop_
_entity_poly.entity_id
_entity_poly.type
_entity_poly.pdbx_seq_one_letter_code
_entity_poly.pdbx_strand_id
1 'polypeptide(L)'
;MTLVVFESELGKHVSRITRENSPAVGLACLQTLEKLCTNIIDSPNDAKYQSLRSRNSKIKSTILNPTGGSEVLTLLGFTKRVQEFEEVWHFSASESSLNKLRKAQVILGESLQGAKQEAERVEQKAKEAKEKGSAEQQRREEVLRHIEADRQNVKERVAREKYMR
;
A
#
# COMPACT_ATOMS: atom_id res chain seq x y z
N MET A 1 3.33 -27.14 -16.31
CA MET A 1 2.48 -26.64 -15.22
C MET A 1 1.05 -26.56 -15.72
N THR A 2 0.11 -27.26 -15.08
CA THR A 2 -1.32 -27.18 -15.44
C THR A 2 -1.92 -25.87 -14.93
N LEU A 3 -3.04 -25.42 -15.52
CA LEU A 3 -3.69 -24.16 -15.13
C LEU A 3 -4.15 -24.16 -13.66
N VAL A 4 -4.60 -25.29 -13.14
CA VAL A 4 -5.03 -25.42 -11.73
C VAL A 4 -3.86 -25.20 -10.76
N VAL A 5 -2.68 -25.75 -11.09
CA VAL A 5 -1.46 -25.54 -10.29
C VAL A 5 -1.04 -24.08 -10.34
N PHE A 6 -1.21 -23.42 -11.49
CA PHE A 6 -0.94 -21.98 -11.61
C PHE A 6 -1.81 -21.12 -10.71
N GLU A 7 -3.12 -21.35 -10.71
CA GLU A 7 -4.05 -20.59 -9.87
C GLU A 7 -3.72 -20.77 -8.38
N SER A 8 -3.41 -22.00 -7.95
CA SER A 8 -3.02 -22.30 -6.57
C SER A 8 -1.71 -21.60 -6.16
N GLU A 9 -0.65 -21.71 -6.98
CA GLU A 9 0.63 -21.07 -6.68
C GLU A 9 0.51 -19.55 -6.69
N LEU A 10 -0.20 -18.98 -7.67
CA LEU A 10 -0.45 -17.55 -7.73
C LEU A 10 -1.17 -17.06 -6.47
N GLY A 11 -2.23 -17.77 -6.05
CA GLY A 11 -2.97 -17.44 -4.82
C GLY A 11 -2.09 -17.44 -3.58
N LYS A 12 -1.13 -18.37 -3.45
CA LYS A 12 -0.17 -18.41 -2.34
C LYS A 12 0.69 -17.15 -2.30
N HIS A 13 1.30 -16.77 -3.42
CA HIS A 13 2.16 -15.58 -3.46
C HIS A 13 1.38 -14.27 -3.30
N VAL A 14 0.17 -14.20 -3.85
CA VAL A 14 -0.74 -13.06 -3.64
C VAL A 14 -1.14 -12.94 -2.15
N SER A 15 -1.40 -14.06 -1.47
CA SER A 15 -1.64 -14.05 -0.02
C SER A 15 -0.42 -13.58 0.77
N ARG A 16 0.80 -13.92 0.34
CA ARG A 16 2.03 -13.41 0.97
C ARG A 16 2.16 -11.89 0.80
N ILE A 17 1.81 -11.35 -0.36
CA ILE A 17 1.82 -9.89 -0.60
C ILE A 17 0.95 -9.16 0.43
N THR A 18 -0.26 -9.66 0.71
CA THR A 18 -1.18 -9.01 1.65
C THR A 18 -0.85 -9.25 3.11
N ARG A 19 -0.26 -10.40 3.45
CA ARG A 19 0.03 -10.79 4.84
C ARG A 19 1.38 -10.32 5.36
N GLU A 20 2.40 -10.30 4.49
CA GLU A 20 3.80 -10.02 4.89
C GLU A 20 4.20 -8.56 4.67
N ASN A 21 3.33 -7.73 4.07
CA ASN A 21 3.56 -6.31 3.86
C ASN A 21 2.53 -5.46 4.61
N SER A 22 2.82 -4.17 4.79
CA SER A 22 1.82 -3.24 5.31
C SER A 22 0.61 -3.15 4.36
N PRO A 23 -0.61 -2.87 4.86
CA PRO A 23 -1.80 -2.82 4.02
C PRO A 23 -1.66 -1.88 2.82
N ALA A 24 -1.02 -0.72 3.01
CA ALA A 24 -0.77 0.24 1.94
C ALA A 24 0.21 -0.29 0.88
N VAL A 25 1.29 -0.97 1.30
CA VAL A 25 2.28 -1.54 0.38
C VAL A 25 1.70 -2.72 -0.40
N GLY A 26 1.00 -3.64 0.30
CA GLY A 26 0.34 -4.78 -0.34
C GLY A 26 -0.71 -4.33 -1.36
N LEU A 27 -1.53 -3.33 -1.01
CA LEU A 27 -2.49 -2.73 -1.93
C LEU A 27 -1.82 -2.13 -3.16
N ALA A 28 -0.79 -1.30 -2.99
CA ALA A 28 -0.08 -0.67 -4.10
C ALA A 28 0.58 -1.70 -5.03
N CYS A 29 1.11 -2.79 -4.46
CA CYS A 29 1.68 -3.90 -5.22
C CYS A 29 0.62 -4.60 -6.09
N LEU A 30 -0.50 -5.02 -5.48
CA LEU A 30 -1.59 -5.68 -6.19
C LEU A 30 -2.20 -4.79 -7.28
N GLN A 31 -2.40 -3.49 -7.00
CA GLN A 31 -2.88 -2.53 -7.99
C GLN A 31 -1.93 -2.41 -9.19
N THR A 32 -0.63 -2.39 -8.95
CA THR A 32 0.35 -2.28 -10.03
C THR A 32 0.39 -3.55 -10.87
N LEU A 33 0.33 -4.73 -10.23
CA LEU A 33 0.30 -6.03 -10.90
C LEU A 33 -0.98 -6.22 -11.73
N GLU A 34 -2.14 -5.87 -11.18
CA GLU A 34 -3.42 -5.94 -11.90
C GLU A 34 -3.41 -5.00 -13.12
N LYS A 35 -2.98 -3.75 -12.94
CA LYS A 35 -2.87 -2.79 -14.06
C LYS A 35 -1.90 -3.26 -15.13
N LEU A 36 -0.78 -3.86 -14.74
CA LEU A 36 0.18 -4.44 -15.67
C LEU A 36 -0.45 -5.56 -16.51
N CYS A 37 -1.20 -6.46 -15.87
CA CYS A 37 -1.95 -7.52 -16.57
C CYS A 37 -2.95 -6.92 -17.56
N THR A 38 -3.76 -5.96 -17.11
CA THR A 38 -4.76 -5.27 -17.92
C THR A 38 -4.14 -4.61 -19.16
N ASN A 39 -3.06 -3.84 -18.99
CA ASN A 39 -2.39 -3.19 -20.12
C ASN A 39 -1.85 -4.18 -21.17
N ILE A 40 -1.33 -5.33 -20.74
CA ILE A 40 -0.81 -6.36 -21.66
C ILE A 40 -1.96 -7.09 -22.36
N ILE A 41 -3.06 -7.37 -21.66
CA ILE A 41 -4.23 -8.01 -22.25
C ILE A 41 -4.87 -7.09 -23.30
N ASP A 42 -4.98 -5.80 -23.00
CA ASP A 42 -5.59 -4.81 -23.89
C ASP A 42 -4.69 -4.46 -25.08
N SER A 43 -3.38 -4.48 -24.89
CA SER A 43 -2.39 -4.11 -25.90
C SER A 43 -1.24 -5.13 -25.95
N PRO A 44 -1.52 -6.37 -26.42
CA PRO A 44 -0.57 -7.48 -26.35
C PRO A 44 0.65 -7.30 -27.25
N ASN A 45 0.60 -6.42 -28.26
CA ASN A 45 1.70 -6.15 -29.19
C ASN A 45 2.52 -4.90 -28.82
N ASP A 46 2.14 -4.18 -27.76
CA ASP A 46 2.89 -3.00 -27.33
C ASP A 46 4.10 -3.42 -26.46
N ALA A 47 5.29 -3.32 -27.04
CA ALA A 47 6.55 -3.66 -26.40
C ALA A 47 6.80 -2.87 -25.10
N LYS A 48 6.18 -1.69 -24.94
CA LYS A 48 6.28 -0.87 -23.73
C LYS A 48 5.70 -1.57 -22.51
N TYR A 49 4.61 -2.33 -22.66
CA TYR A 49 3.99 -3.05 -21.55
C TYR A 49 4.60 -4.43 -21.33
N GLN A 50 5.27 -4.98 -22.34
CA GLN A 50 5.98 -6.26 -22.26
C GLN A 50 7.33 -6.17 -21.53
N SER A 51 7.88 -4.96 -21.33
CA SER A 51 9.23 -4.78 -20.79
C SER A 51 9.25 -3.86 -19.58
N LEU A 52 9.79 -4.34 -18.46
CA LEU A 52 9.90 -3.58 -17.21
C LEU A 52 11.36 -3.51 -16.78
N ARG A 53 11.92 -2.29 -16.70
CA ARG A 53 13.29 -2.10 -16.23
C ARG A 53 13.35 -2.22 -14.71
N SER A 54 14.22 -3.07 -14.18
CA SER A 54 14.40 -3.24 -12.71
C SER A 54 14.89 -1.95 -12.04
N ARG A 55 15.55 -1.06 -12.80
CA ARG A 55 16.03 0.25 -12.33
C ARG A 55 14.90 1.28 -12.14
N ASN A 56 13.73 1.07 -12.74
CA ASN A 56 12.60 1.99 -12.57
C ASN A 56 12.19 2.01 -11.09
N SER A 57 12.33 3.17 -10.44
CA SER A 57 12.09 3.34 -9.01
C SER A 57 10.70 2.89 -8.59
N LYS A 58 9.68 3.16 -9.41
CA LYS A 58 8.31 2.76 -9.16
C LYS A 58 8.15 1.24 -9.19
N ILE A 59 8.64 0.58 -10.24
CA ILE A 59 8.59 -0.90 -10.35
C ILE A 59 9.36 -1.55 -9.19
N LYS A 60 10.53 -1.00 -8.86
CA LYS A 60 11.34 -1.49 -7.75
C LYS A 60 10.58 -1.37 -6.43
N SER A 61 10.03 -0.20 -6.12
CA SER A 61 9.36 0.03 -4.83
C SER A 61 8.01 -0.66 -4.72
N THR A 62 7.25 -0.81 -5.82
CA THR A 62 5.88 -1.35 -5.75
C THR A 62 5.78 -2.83 -6.08
N ILE A 63 6.73 -3.42 -6.81
CA ILE A 63 6.66 -4.84 -7.19
C ILE A 63 7.88 -5.63 -6.72
N LEU A 64 9.11 -5.13 -6.93
CA LEU A 64 10.30 -5.93 -6.66
C LEU A 64 10.71 -5.98 -5.18
N ASN A 65 10.50 -4.88 -4.45
CA ASN A 65 10.82 -4.80 -3.02
C ASN A 65 9.77 -5.47 -2.13
N PRO A 66 8.44 -5.37 -2.38
CA PRO A 66 7.44 -6.03 -1.55
C PRO A 66 7.54 -7.55 -1.62
N THR A 67 7.38 -8.21 -0.47
CA THR A 67 7.51 -9.66 -0.40
C THR A 67 6.43 -10.34 -1.23
N GLY A 68 6.83 -11.27 -2.10
CA GLY A 68 5.95 -12.01 -3.00
C GLY A 68 5.71 -11.36 -4.37
N GLY A 69 6.07 -10.08 -4.57
CA GLY A 69 5.81 -9.38 -5.84
C GLY A 69 6.63 -9.90 -7.02
N SER A 70 7.90 -10.24 -6.79
CA SER A 70 8.80 -10.77 -7.84
C SER A 70 8.42 -12.20 -8.27
N GLU A 71 7.92 -12.99 -7.33
CA GLU A 71 7.45 -14.36 -7.57
C GLU A 71 6.15 -14.34 -8.36
N VAL A 72 5.24 -13.40 -8.05
CA VAL A 72 4.05 -13.17 -8.88
C VAL A 72 4.46 -12.81 -10.31
N LEU A 73 5.38 -11.86 -10.53
CA LEU A 73 5.85 -11.53 -11.89
C LEU A 73 6.37 -12.76 -12.64
N THR A 74 7.16 -13.59 -11.98
CA THR A 74 7.69 -14.82 -12.57
C THR A 74 6.56 -15.79 -12.94
N LEU A 75 5.57 -15.97 -12.07
CA LEU A 75 4.40 -16.81 -12.34
C LEU A 75 3.55 -16.28 -13.50
N LEU A 76 3.37 -14.96 -13.60
CA LEU A 76 2.67 -14.31 -14.72
C LEU A 76 3.36 -14.58 -16.06
N GLY A 77 4.63 -15.00 -16.05
CA GLY A 77 5.40 -15.36 -17.24
C GLY A 77 6.47 -14.33 -17.62
N PHE A 78 6.78 -13.38 -16.73
CA PHE A 78 7.93 -12.50 -16.95
C PHE A 78 9.23 -13.25 -16.71
N THR A 79 10.21 -12.98 -17.56
CA THR A 79 11.56 -13.54 -17.49
C THR A 79 12.58 -12.43 -17.35
N LYS A 80 13.57 -12.62 -16.47
CA LYS A 80 14.69 -11.68 -16.35
C LYS A 80 15.62 -11.82 -17.55
N ARG A 81 16.03 -10.70 -18.12
CA ARG A 81 17.02 -10.60 -19.19
C ARG A 81 17.94 -9.43 -18.89
N VAL A 82 19.18 -9.51 -19.40
CA VAL A 82 20.09 -8.36 -19.41
C VAL A 82 19.99 -7.71 -20.77
N GLN A 83 19.63 -6.44 -20.80
CA GLN A 83 19.56 -5.62 -22.01
C GLN A 83 20.31 -4.32 -21.74
N GLU A 84 21.27 -3.96 -22.59
CA GLU A 84 22.06 -2.73 -22.44
C GLU A 84 22.71 -2.59 -21.04
N PHE A 85 23.21 -3.71 -20.49
CA PHE A 85 23.78 -3.80 -19.15
C PHE A 85 22.80 -3.50 -17.99
N GLU A 86 21.49 -3.43 -18.25
CA GLU A 86 20.44 -3.30 -17.24
C GLU A 86 19.62 -4.60 -17.12
N GLU A 87 19.21 -4.96 -15.89
CA GLU A 87 18.25 -6.05 -15.66
C GLU A 87 16.83 -5.59 -16.07
N VAL A 88 16.22 -6.32 -17.00
CA VAL A 88 14.89 -6.07 -17.54
C VAL A 88 14.04 -7.32 -17.40
N TRP A 89 12.82 -7.16 -16.92
CA TRP A 89 11.80 -8.20 -16.93
C TRP A 89 11.02 -8.11 -18.24
N HIS A 90 11.03 -9.20 -19.01
CA HIS A 90 10.39 -9.28 -20.32
C HIS A 90 9.29 -10.33 -20.33
N PHE A 91 8.14 -9.96 -20.88
CA PHE A 91 6.98 -10.81 -21.11
C PHE A 91 6.84 -11.12 -22.60
N SER A 92 6.78 -12.41 -22.93
CA SER A 92 6.57 -12.86 -24.31
C SER A 92 5.09 -13.15 -24.53
N ALA A 93 4.41 -12.25 -25.26
CA ALA A 93 3.00 -12.42 -25.56
C ALA A 93 2.77 -13.63 -26.50
N SER A 94 1.95 -14.55 -26.03
CA SER A 94 1.46 -15.74 -26.74
C SER A 94 0.07 -16.07 -26.23
N GLU A 95 -0.75 -16.77 -27.01
CA GLU A 95 -2.12 -17.11 -26.62
C GLU A 95 -2.17 -17.85 -25.27
N SER A 96 -1.24 -18.78 -25.03
CA SER A 96 -1.14 -19.49 -23.75
C SER A 96 -0.79 -18.55 -22.58
N SER A 97 0.14 -17.62 -22.78
CA SER A 97 0.53 -16.65 -21.74
C SER A 97 -0.56 -15.61 -21.46
N LEU A 98 -1.31 -15.18 -22.49
CA LEU A 98 -2.42 -14.25 -22.34
C LEU A 98 -3.58 -14.90 -21.57
N ASN A 99 -3.86 -16.18 -21.83
CA ASN A 99 -4.85 -16.94 -21.06
C ASN A 99 -4.46 -17.07 -19.58
N LYS A 100 -3.16 -17.26 -19.27
CA LYS A 100 -2.68 -17.20 -17.88
C LYS A 100 -2.83 -15.81 -17.27
N LEU A 101 -2.52 -14.74 -18.00
CA LEU A 101 -2.71 -13.36 -17.54
C LEU A 101 -4.18 -13.06 -17.24
N ARG A 102 -5.12 -13.48 -18.10
CA ARG A 102 -6.56 -13.32 -17.86
C ARG A 102 -7.01 -14.01 -16.57
N LYS A 103 -6.53 -15.23 -16.32
CA LYS A 103 -6.80 -15.93 -15.06
C LYS A 103 -6.18 -15.23 -13.86
N ALA A 104 -4.95 -14.76 -14.00
CA ALA A 104 -4.29 -13.99 -12.95
C ALA A 104 -5.00 -12.69 -12.63
N GLN A 105 -5.53 -11.99 -13.64
CA GLN A 105 -6.29 -10.75 -13.47
C GLN A 105 -7.52 -10.96 -12.58
N VAL A 106 -8.23 -12.09 -12.73
CA VAL A 106 -9.37 -12.45 -11.86
C VAL A 106 -8.91 -12.62 -10.41
N ILE A 107 -7.88 -13.44 -10.17
CA ILE A 107 -7.37 -13.72 -8.82
C ILE A 107 -6.82 -12.45 -8.15
N LEU A 108 -6.09 -11.63 -8.91
CA LEU A 108 -5.56 -10.35 -8.46
C LEU A 108 -6.68 -9.37 -8.16
N GLY A 109 -7.74 -9.33 -8.98
CA GLY A 109 -8.91 -8.47 -8.78
C GLY A 109 -9.65 -8.78 -7.48
N GLU A 110 -9.91 -10.06 -7.20
CA GLU A 110 -10.54 -10.51 -5.95
C GLU A 110 -9.69 -10.13 -4.73
N SER A 111 -8.39 -10.42 -4.79
CA SER A 111 -7.44 -10.10 -3.71
C SER A 111 -7.29 -8.60 -3.51
N LEU A 112 -7.33 -7.83 -4.61
CA LEU A 112 -7.26 -6.37 -4.60
C LEU A 112 -8.48 -5.76 -3.90
N GLN A 113 -9.67 -6.30 -4.13
CA GLN A 113 -10.87 -5.83 -3.42
C GLN A 113 -10.76 -6.04 -1.91
N GLY A 114 -10.29 -7.21 -1.47
CA GLY A 114 -10.02 -7.47 -0.06
C GLY A 114 -8.96 -6.53 0.53
N ALA A 115 -7.87 -6.30 -0.21
CA ALA A 115 -6.81 -5.39 0.23
C ALA A 115 -7.27 -3.93 0.32
N LYS A 116 -8.15 -3.47 -0.58
CA LYS A 116 -8.75 -2.13 -0.52
C LYS A 116 -9.57 -1.95 0.75
N GLN A 117 -10.43 -2.91 1.07
CA GLN A 117 -11.27 -2.88 2.27
C GLN A 117 -10.41 -2.85 3.54
N GLU A 118 -9.34 -3.65 3.60
CA GLU A 118 -8.46 -3.65 4.77
C GLU A 118 -7.69 -2.33 4.91
N ALA A 119 -7.15 -1.80 3.80
CA ALA A 119 -6.45 -0.53 3.83
C ALA A 119 -7.37 0.62 4.29
N GLU A 120 -8.61 0.67 3.79
CA GLU A 120 -9.60 1.65 4.21
C GLU A 120 -9.93 1.52 5.71
N ARG A 121 -10.13 0.29 6.19
CA ARG A 121 -10.44 0.02 7.59
C ARG A 121 -9.31 0.44 8.54
N VAL A 122 -8.05 0.23 8.12
CA VAL A 122 -6.87 0.67 8.88
C VAL A 122 -6.75 2.19 8.86
N GLU A 123 -7.01 2.83 7.72
CA GLU A 123 -6.99 4.30 7.61
C GLU A 123 -8.07 4.96 8.47
N GLN A 124 -9.30 4.42 8.46
CA GLN A 124 -10.41 4.90 9.29
C GLN A 124 -10.06 4.80 10.79
N LYS A 125 -9.57 3.65 11.24
CA LYS A 125 -9.12 3.47 12.63
C LYS A 125 -8.01 4.43 13.02
N ALA A 126 -7.06 4.69 12.12
CA ALA A 126 -5.97 5.63 12.36
C ALA A 126 -6.47 7.08 12.47
N LYS A 127 -7.47 7.47 11.65
CA LYS A 127 -8.12 8.79 11.74
C LYS A 127 -8.85 8.96 13.07
N GLU A 128 -9.69 8.00 13.44
CA GLU A 128 -10.42 8.04 14.71
C GLU A 128 -9.49 8.10 15.93
N ALA A 129 -8.39 7.34 15.92
CA ALA A 129 -7.42 7.37 17.00
C ALA A 129 -6.72 8.73 17.13
N LYS A 130 -6.36 9.35 15.99
CA LYS A 130 -5.77 10.70 15.97
C LYS A 130 -6.75 11.75 16.47
N GLU A 131 -8.00 11.70 16.03
CA GLU A 131 -9.06 12.62 16.46
C GLU A 131 -9.28 12.52 17.98
N LYS A 132 -9.44 11.30 18.51
CA LYS A 132 -9.58 11.07 19.96
C LYS A 132 -8.37 11.57 20.75
N GLY A 133 -7.15 11.28 20.29
CA GLY A 133 -5.93 11.76 20.93
C GLY A 133 -5.83 13.29 20.93
N SER A 134 -6.16 13.94 19.80
CA SER A 134 -6.17 15.40 19.70
C SER A 134 -7.23 16.04 20.61
N ALA A 135 -8.42 15.45 20.69
CA ALA A 135 -9.50 15.93 21.55
C ALA A 135 -9.15 15.78 23.04
N GLU A 136 -8.50 14.68 23.43
CA GLU A 136 -8.02 14.50 24.80
C GLU A 136 -6.93 15.50 25.15
N GLN A 137 -5.99 15.75 24.24
CA GLN A 137 -4.94 16.74 24.44
C GLN A 137 -5.52 18.16 24.61
N GLN A 138 -6.46 18.55 23.75
CA GLN A 138 -7.15 19.85 23.85
C GLN A 138 -7.87 20.01 25.21
N ARG A 139 -8.59 18.98 25.66
CA ARG A 139 -9.26 19.00 26.98
C ARG A 139 -8.27 19.18 28.13
N ARG A 140 -7.13 18.47 28.09
CA ARG A 140 -6.08 18.62 29.11
C ARG A 140 -5.49 20.04 29.12
N GLU A 141 -5.24 20.61 27.95
CA GLU A 141 -4.73 21.98 27.81
C GLU A 141 -5.74 23.03 28.29
N GLU A 142 -7.05 22.82 28.09
CA GLU A 142 -8.10 23.69 28.62
C GLU A 142 -8.18 23.65 30.14
N VAL A 143 -8.13 22.46 30.74
CA VAL A 143 -8.13 22.29 32.21
C VAL A 143 -6.91 22.98 32.83
N LEU A 144 -5.73 22.81 32.23
CA LEU A 144 -4.51 23.48 32.70
C LEU A 144 -4.62 25.01 32.62
N ARG A 145 -5.17 25.55 31.52
CA ARG A 145 -5.41 26.99 31.36
C ARG A 145 -6.37 27.54 32.42
N HIS A 146 -7.44 26.81 32.74
CA HIS A 146 -8.38 27.22 33.79
C HIS A 146 -7.71 27.29 35.16
N ILE A 147 -6.90 26.28 35.52
CA ILE A 147 -6.17 26.26 36.80
C ILE A 147 -5.17 27.42 36.88
N GLU A 148 -4.48 27.73 35.79
CA GLU A 148 -3.53 28.84 35.73
C GLU A 148 -4.22 30.20 35.86
N ALA A 149 -5.35 30.40 35.18
CA ALA A 149 -6.17 31.59 35.31
C ALA A 149 -6.65 31.80 36.76
N ASP A 150 -7.13 30.74 37.43
CA ASP A 150 -7.55 30.82 38.83
C ASP A 150 -6.40 31.21 39.76
N ARG A 151 -5.21 30.63 39.56
CA ARG A 151 -4.00 31.00 40.32
C ARG A 151 -3.63 32.47 40.10
N GLN A 152 -3.74 32.97 38.87
CA GLN A 152 -3.45 34.36 38.54
C GLN A 152 -4.45 35.31 39.22
N ASN A 153 -5.74 34.98 39.16
CA ASN A 153 -6.80 35.75 39.81
C ASN A 153 -6.59 35.86 41.33
N VAL A 154 -6.20 34.75 41.99
CA VAL A 154 -5.89 34.76 43.43
C VAL A 154 -4.67 35.65 43.72
N LYS A 155 -3.59 35.54 42.92
CA LYS A 155 -2.41 36.40 43.07
C LYS A 155 -2.75 37.89 42.93
N GLU A 156 -3.55 38.25 41.93
CA GLU A 156 -3.98 39.62 41.70
C GLU A 156 -4.83 40.17 42.84
N ARG A 157 -5.75 39.35 43.39
CA ARG A 157 -6.56 39.73 44.57
C ARG A 157 -5.69 40.01 45.79
N VAL A 158 -4.76 39.11 46.11
CA VAL A 158 -3.85 39.27 47.25
C VAL A 158 -2.95 40.50 47.06
N ALA A 159 -2.46 40.75 45.84
CA ALA A 159 -1.66 41.93 45.55
C ALA A 159 -2.46 43.23 45.78
N ARG A 160 -3.71 43.30 45.29
CA ARG A 160 -4.59 44.46 45.51
C ARG A 160 -4.87 44.72 46.99
N GLU A 161 -5.18 43.66 47.74
CA GLU A 161 -5.41 43.76 49.19
C GLU A 161 -4.17 44.27 49.94
N LYS A 162 -2.96 43.89 49.49
CA LYS A 162 -1.71 44.33 50.10
C LYS A 162 -1.37 45.79 49.79
N TYR A 163 -1.75 46.32 48.62
CA TYR A 163 -1.54 47.73 48.27
C TYR A 163 -2.54 48.69 48.94
N MET A 164 -3.69 48.17 49.39
CA MET A 164 -4.76 48.94 50.06
C MET A 164 -4.61 49.02 51.59
N ARG A 165 -3.57 48.41 52.17
CA ARG A 165 -3.34 48.30 53.63
C ARG A 165 -2.06 49.03 54.02
#